data_AF-A0A957NN27-F1
#
_entry.id   AF-A0A957NN27-F1
#
_cell.length_a   1.000
_cell.length_b   1.000
_cell.length_c   1.000
_cell.angle_alpha   90.00
_cell.angle_beta   90.00
_cell.angle_gamma   90.00
#
_symmetry.space_group_name_H-M   'P 1'
#
loop_
_entity.id
_entity.type
_entity.pdbx_description
1 polymer ?
#
loop_
_entity_poly.entity_id
_entity_poly.type
_entity_poly.pdbx_seq_one_letter_code
_entity_poly.pdbx_strand_id
1 'polypeptide(L)'
;MANAAIAVNLTQDLIGRINGMHRVVERIAVEQSATELCQSFGPTAPPIAWHIWHLIRWADRVQATLPNGTDHPDPDYGIWQQQRLAVQWGLNPTKLGLFESGVSMAFADAQTLCEQMEQAALVDYAAAVVERTTGLLNTLTVEEMGMVRLSPRNFRINNGAALLLPNHEAEVFPDLTFLLAHGSRHLGMIEALRGLLQRAGSASI
;
A
#
# COMPACT_ATOMS: atom_id res chain seq x y z
N MET A 1 -34.80 6.71 -1.51
CA MET A 1 -33.95 7.92 -1.56
C MET A 1 -32.95 7.99 -0.41
N ALA A 2 -33.34 7.82 0.86
CA ALA A 2 -32.41 7.85 2.00
C ALA A 2 -31.23 6.85 1.88
N ASN A 3 -31.50 5.60 1.48
CA ASN A 3 -30.45 4.57 1.36
C ASN A 3 -29.40 4.88 0.28
N ALA A 4 -29.79 5.54 -0.82
CA ALA A 4 -28.86 5.91 -1.88
C ALA A 4 -27.92 7.04 -1.42
N ALA A 5 -28.44 8.04 -0.71
CA ALA A 5 -27.62 9.11 -0.14
C ALA A 5 -26.63 8.57 0.90
N ILE A 6 -27.04 7.62 1.73
CA ILE A 6 -26.15 6.96 2.71
C ILE A 6 -25.01 6.23 1.98
N ALA A 7 -25.31 5.46 0.93
CA ALA A 7 -24.29 4.73 0.18
C ALA A 7 -23.26 5.65 -0.49
N VAL A 8 -23.72 6.78 -1.05
CA VAL A 8 -22.83 7.81 -1.62
C VAL A 8 -21.92 8.39 -0.53
N ASN A 9 -22.47 8.78 0.62
CA ASN A 9 -21.69 9.36 1.71
C ASN A 9 -20.65 8.37 2.28
N LEU A 10 -21.02 7.10 2.47
CA LEU A 10 -20.08 6.07 2.94
C LEU A 10 -18.97 5.80 1.93
N THR A 11 -19.30 5.81 0.63
CA THR A 11 -18.32 5.68 -0.45
C THR A 11 -17.32 6.84 -0.41
N GLN A 12 -17.82 8.07 -0.32
CA GLN A 12 -16.99 9.27 -0.26
C GLN A 12 -16.12 9.33 1.00
N ASP A 13 -16.66 8.94 2.16
CA ASP A 13 -15.88 8.89 3.41
C ASP A 13 -14.77 7.84 3.32
N LEU A 14 -15.06 6.63 2.85
CA LEU A 14 -14.05 5.58 2.64
C LEU A 14 -12.92 6.06 1.73
N ILE A 15 -13.26 6.64 0.57
CA ILE A 15 -12.29 7.22 -0.36
C ILE A 15 -11.47 8.33 0.32
N GLY A 16 -12.14 9.24 1.02
CA GLY A 16 -11.49 10.33 1.75
C GLY A 16 -10.48 9.84 2.79
N ARG A 17 -10.83 8.78 3.54
CA ARG A 17 -9.96 8.16 4.55
C ARG A 17 -8.75 7.48 3.93
N ILE A 18 -8.93 6.74 2.83
CA ILE A 18 -7.81 6.12 2.10
C ILE A 18 -6.87 7.20 1.54
N ASN A 19 -7.42 8.22 0.89
CA ASN A 19 -6.64 9.33 0.33
C ASN A 19 -5.89 10.11 1.42
N GLY A 20 -6.54 10.35 2.56
CA GLY A 20 -5.90 11.00 3.72
C GLY A 20 -4.71 10.19 4.23
N MET A 21 -4.89 8.88 4.43
CA MET A 21 -3.83 7.97 4.85
C MET A 21 -2.66 7.96 3.86
N HIS A 22 -2.92 7.86 2.55
CA HIS A 22 -1.89 7.91 1.51
C HIS A 22 -1.06 9.20 1.55
N ARG A 23 -1.70 10.36 1.68
CA ARG A 23 -1.01 11.65 1.79
C ARG A 23 -0.15 11.76 3.05
N VAL A 24 -0.60 11.19 4.17
CA VAL A 24 0.22 11.14 5.39
C VAL A 24 1.47 10.31 5.15
N VAL A 25 1.33 9.12 4.55
CA VAL A 25 2.46 8.23 4.25
C VAL A 25 3.47 8.87 3.29
N GLU A 26 2.98 9.50 2.22
CA GLU A 26 3.80 10.24 1.26
C GLU A 26 4.57 11.38 1.94
N ARG A 27 3.89 12.19 2.75
CA ARG A 27 4.52 13.29 3.50
C ARG A 27 5.63 12.78 4.44
N ILE A 28 5.38 11.67 5.14
CA ILE A 28 6.39 11.05 6.03
C ILE A 28 7.64 10.64 5.22
N ALA A 29 7.47 10.08 4.02
CA ALA A 29 8.58 9.71 3.15
C ALA A 29 9.47 10.91 2.77
N VAL A 30 8.86 12.08 2.62
CA VAL A 30 9.54 13.35 2.27
C VAL A 30 10.20 14.00 3.49
N GLU A 31 9.52 14.04 4.63
CA GLU A 31 9.96 14.81 5.81
C GLU A 31 11.07 14.12 6.62
N GLN A 32 11.17 12.79 6.56
CA GLN A 32 12.18 12.04 7.31
C GLN A 32 13.51 11.97 6.56
N SER A 33 14.62 11.96 7.30
CA SER A 33 15.93 11.68 6.69
C SER A 33 16.07 10.19 6.32
N ALA A 34 16.95 9.89 5.37
CA ALA A 34 17.28 8.51 4.99
C ALA A 34 17.68 7.63 6.20
N THR A 35 18.47 8.18 7.13
CA THR A 35 18.86 7.48 8.36
C THR A 35 17.64 7.12 9.22
N GLU A 36 16.70 8.03 9.38
CA GLU A 36 15.47 7.79 10.15
C GLU A 36 14.56 6.78 9.47
N LEU A 37 14.42 6.88 8.15
CA LEU A 37 13.65 5.95 7.34
C LEU A 37 14.21 4.51 7.42
N CYS A 38 15.52 4.38 7.56
CA CYS A 38 16.22 3.10 7.68
C CYS A 38 16.43 2.61 9.11
N GLN A 39 16.11 3.40 10.13
CA GLN A 39 16.38 3.02 11.51
C GLN A 39 15.52 1.80 11.90
N SER A 40 16.19 0.71 12.27
CA SER A 40 15.58 -0.47 12.88
C SER A 40 15.65 -0.39 14.40
N PHE A 41 14.58 -0.80 15.07
CA PHE A 41 14.46 -0.81 16.54
C PHE A 41 14.39 -2.22 17.14
N GLY A 42 14.58 -3.25 16.31
CA GLY A 42 14.62 -4.63 16.77
C GLY A 42 14.61 -5.65 15.63
N PRO A 43 15.04 -6.90 15.88
CA PRO A 43 15.26 -7.94 14.85
C PRO A 43 14.01 -8.32 14.04
N THR A 44 12.82 -8.01 14.56
CA THR A 44 11.53 -8.36 13.93
C THR A 44 10.69 -7.14 13.58
N ALA A 45 11.25 -5.93 13.73
CA ALA A 45 10.58 -4.66 13.44
C ALA A 45 11.14 -4.09 12.13
N PRO A 46 10.41 -4.16 11.01
CA PRO A 46 10.82 -3.48 9.79
C PRO A 46 10.95 -1.96 10.01
N PRO A 47 11.90 -1.31 9.32
CA PRO A 47 12.08 0.14 9.42
C PRO A 47 10.93 0.88 8.72
N ILE A 48 10.85 2.19 8.93
CA ILE A 48 9.76 3.02 8.37
C ILE A 48 9.73 2.94 6.84
N ALA A 49 10.89 2.97 6.18
CA ALA A 49 10.99 2.82 4.72
C ALA A 49 10.29 1.55 4.20
N TRP A 50 10.44 0.43 4.91
CA TRP A 50 9.77 -0.82 4.53
C TRP A 50 8.25 -0.70 4.65
N HIS A 51 7.75 -0.08 5.72
CA HIS A 51 6.32 0.12 5.90
C HIS A 51 5.71 1.05 4.84
N ILE A 52 6.42 2.11 4.46
CA ILE A 52 6.01 3.00 3.38
C ILE A 52 5.98 2.22 2.06
N TRP A 53 7.09 1.59 1.67
CA TRP A 53 7.16 0.79 0.45
C TRP A 53 6.05 -0.27 0.39
N HIS A 54 5.85 -1.01 1.48
CA HIS A 54 4.82 -2.04 1.60
C HIS A 54 3.41 -1.49 1.37
N LEU A 55 3.07 -0.37 2.03
CA LEU A 55 1.75 0.25 1.90
C LEU A 55 1.53 0.78 0.46
N ILE A 56 2.55 1.42 -0.12
CA ILE A 56 2.51 1.92 -1.50
C ILE A 56 2.38 0.76 -2.49
N ARG A 57 3.10 -0.36 -2.29
CA ARG A 57 2.93 -1.58 -3.11
C ARG A 57 1.49 -2.06 -3.10
N TRP A 58 0.81 -2.03 -1.94
CA TRP A 58 -0.60 -2.42 -1.85
C TRP A 58 -1.54 -1.46 -2.56
N ALA A 59 -1.32 -0.15 -2.43
CA ALA A 59 -2.07 0.85 -3.20
C ALA A 59 -1.87 0.64 -4.71
N ASP A 60 -0.64 0.35 -5.14
CA ASP A 60 -0.30 0.09 -6.54
C ASP A 60 -0.98 -1.17 -7.10
N ARG A 61 -1.10 -2.22 -6.29
CA ARG A 61 -1.86 -3.44 -6.66
C ARG A 61 -3.36 -3.18 -6.77
N VAL A 62 -3.91 -2.42 -5.82
CA VAL A 62 -5.34 -2.08 -5.81
C VAL A 62 -5.67 -1.25 -7.04
N GLN A 63 -4.92 -0.18 -7.31
CA GLN A 63 -5.21 0.73 -8.41
C GLN A 63 -5.15 0.03 -9.78
N ALA A 64 -4.27 -0.96 -9.96
CA ALA A 64 -4.10 -1.68 -11.23
C ALA A 64 -5.39 -2.37 -11.73
N THR A 65 -6.26 -2.72 -10.79
CA THR A 65 -7.50 -3.48 -11.02
C THR A 65 -8.76 -2.64 -10.80
N LEU A 66 -8.64 -1.38 -10.38
CA LEU A 66 -9.80 -0.51 -10.25
C LEU A 66 -10.41 -0.21 -11.64
N PRO A 67 -11.76 -0.08 -11.71
CA PRO A 67 -12.43 0.46 -12.89
C PRO A 67 -11.78 1.78 -13.33
N ASN A 68 -11.56 1.96 -14.63
CA ASN A 68 -10.94 3.15 -15.24
C ASN A 68 -9.42 3.33 -14.97
N GLY A 69 -8.77 2.42 -14.22
CA GLY A 69 -7.33 2.49 -13.90
C GLY A 69 -6.41 1.95 -14.97
N THR A 70 -6.84 0.87 -15.62
CA THR A 70 -6.16 0.20 -16.74
C THR A 70 -7.00 -0.89 -17.42
N ASP A 71 -8.14 -1.29 -16.81
CA ASP A 71 -8.88 -2.53 -17.11
C ASP A 71 -7.97 -3.78 -17.19
N HIS A 72 -6.79 -3.73 -16.56
CA HIS A 72 -5.87 -4.85 -16.60
C HIS A 72 -6.35 -5.91 -15.59
N PRO A 73 -6.54 -7.16 -16.02
CA PRO A 73 -7.06 -8.20 -15.13
C PRO A 73 -6.06 -8.56 -14.01
N ASP A 74 -4.77 -8.35 -14.25
CA ASP A 74 -3.72 -8.71 -13.28
C ASP A 74 -3.48 -7.60 -12.23
N PRO A 75 -3.70 -7.86 -10.92
CA PRO A 75 -3.35 -6.94 -9.84
C PRO A 75 -1.87 -6.60 -9.76
N ASP A 76 -1.00 -7.40 -10.37
CA ASP A 76 0.44 -7.16 -10.34
C ASP A 76 0.85 -6.09 -11.36
N TYR A 77 -0.01 -5.75 -12.34
CA TYR A 77 0.26 -4.79 -13.42
C TYR A 77 0.19 -3.31 -12.99
N GLY A 78 0.69 -3.00 -11.80
CA GLY A 78 0.84 -1.63 -11.31
C GLY A 78 2.06 -0.91 -11.89
N ILE A 79 2.30 0.31 -11.43
CA ILE A 79 3.49 1.13 -11.76
C ILE A 79 4.77 0.33 -11.51
N TRP A 80 4.83 -0.42 -10.41
CA TRP A 80 5.97 -1.26 -10.05
C TRP A 80 6.41 -2.21 -11.16
N GLN A 81 5.46 -2.97 -11.74
CA GLN A 81 5.76 -3.91 -12.82
C GLN A 81 5.94 -3.19 -14.16
N GLN A 82 5.09 -2.21 -14.48
CA GLN A 82 5.18 -1.45 -15.73
C GLN A 82 6.54 -0.75 -15.90
N GLN A 83 7.08 -0.21 -14.81
CA GLN A 83 8.40 0.44 -14.81
C GLN A 83 9.54 -0.51 -14.41
N ARG A 84 9.25 -1.76 -14.05
CA ARG A 84 10.24 -2.77 -13.61
C ARG A 84 11.10 -2.26 -12.45
N LEU A 85 10.47 -1.63 -11.46
CA LEU A 85 11.17 -0.92 -10.37
C LEU A 85 12.09 -1.83 -9.56
N ALA A 86 11.72 -3.09 -9.33
CA ALA A 86 12.61 -4.06 -8.68
C ALA A 86 13.98 -4.15 -9.39
N VAL A 87 13.99 -4.16 -10.72
CA VAL A 87 15.22 -4.20 -11.53
C VAL A 87 15.96 -2.88 -11.47
N GLN A 88 15.26 -1.75 -11.60
CA GLN A 88 15.87 -0.42 -11.56
C GLN A 88 16.56 -0.15 -10.23
N TRP A 89 15.98 -0.63 -9.14
CA TRP A 89 16.50 -0.46 -7.78
C TRP A 89 17.49 -1.57 -7.38
N GLY A 90 17.83 -2.49 -8.30
CA GLY A 90 18.77 -3.59 -8.02
C GLY A 90 18.29 -4.58 -6.97
N LEU A 91 16.98 -4.64 -6.71
CA LEU A 91 16.39 -5.52 -5.71
C LEU A 91 16.31 -6.95 -6.25
N ASN A 92 16.52 -7.92 -5.37
CA ASN A 92 16.32 -9.33 -5.69
C ASN A 92 14.83 -9.71 -5.52
N PRO A 93 14.08 -10.01 -6.60
CA PRO A 93 12.65 -10.33 -6.51
C PRO A 93 12.32 -11.48 -5.56
N THR A 94 13.21 -12.47 -5.44
CA THR A 94 13.01 -13.64 -4.57
C THR A 94 13.00 -13.30 -3.08
N LYS A 95 13.50 -12.10 -2.71
CA LYS A 95 13.56 -11.61 -1.33
C LYS A 95 12.43 -10.66 -0.98
N LEU A 96 11.63 -10.20 -1.93
CA LEU A 96 10.60 -9.17 -1.71
C LEU A 96 9.27 -9.72 -1.19
N GLY A 97 9.24 -11.01 -0.83
CA GLY A 97 8.00 -11.68 -0.42
C GLY A 97 7.03 -11.89 -1.58
N LEU A 98 5.82 -12.32 -1.24
CA LEU A 98 4.79 -12.61 -2.22
C LEU A 98 4.43 -11.34 -3.02
N PHE A 99 4.33 -11.48 -4.35
CA PHE A 99 4.04 -10.39 -5.29
C PHE A 99 4.98 -9.19 -5.23
N GLU A 100 6.19 -9.38 -4.70
CA GLU A 100 7.14 -8.30 -4.45
C GLU A 100 6.50 -7.17 -3.62
N SER A 101 5.73 -7.57 -2.60
CA SER A 101 4.93 -6.66 -1.78
C SER A 101 5.36 -6.63 -0.32
N GLY A 102 6.26 -7.50 0.12
CA GLY A 102 6.66 -7.65 1.52
C GLY A 102 5.84 -8.68 2.30
N VAL A 103 4.76 -9.21 1.73
CA VAL A 103 3.99 -10.30 2.36
C VAL A 103 4.88 -11.53 2.52
N SER A 104 4.95 -12.06 3.75
CA SER A 104 5.79 -13.21 4.09
C SER A 104 7.28 -13.02 3.76
N MET A 105 7.73 -11.76 3.65
CA MET A 105 9.15 -11.42 3.55
C MET A 105 9.87 -11.78 4.85
N ALA A 106 11.08 -12.32 4.75
CA ALA A 106 11.88 -12.61 5.94
C ALA A 106 12.23 -11.31 6.67
N PHE A 107 12.24 -11.35 8.01
CA PHE A 107 12.53 -10.16 8.81
C PHE A 107 13.88 -9.53 8.48
N ALA A 108 14.92 -10.36 8.27
CA ALA A 108 16.25 -9.87 7.91
C ALA A 108 16.23 -9.09 6.58
N ASP A 109 15.54 -9.59 5.56
CA ASP A 109 15.43 -8.88 4.28
C ASP A 109 14.60 -7.59 4.44
N ALA A 110 13.51 -7.64 5.20
CA ALA A 110 12.66 -6.47 5.47
C ALA A 110 13.42 -5.35 6.19
N GLN A 111 14.35 -5.71 7.08
CA GLN A 111 15.19 -4.75 7.80
C GLN A 111 16.17 -4.02 6.89
N THR A 112 16.78 -4.73 5.94
CA THR A 112 17.84 -4.18 5.09
C THR A 112 17.33 -3.67 3.75
N LEU A 113 16.03 -3.79 3.46
CA LEU A 113 15.46 -3.39 2.16
C LEU A 113 15.79 -1.92 1.85
N CYS A 114 15.71 -1.05 2.86
CA CYS A 114 15.96 0.38 2.71
C CYS A 114 17.41 0.70 2.31
N GLU A 115 18.38 -0.16 2.62
CA GLU A 115 19.79 0.03 2.26
C GLU A 115 20.01 -0.13 0.75
N GLN A 116 19.08 -0.81 0.07
CA GLN A 116 19.08 -1.03 -1.38
C GLN A 116 18.18 -0.03 -2.12
N MET A 117 17.43 0.81 -1.40
CA MET A 117 16.50 1.78 -1.98
C MET A 117 17.00 3.19 -1.72
N GLU A 118 17.25 3.95 -2.79
CA GLU A 118 17.47 5.39 -2.63
C GLU A 118 16.20 6.07 -2.11
N GLN A 119 16.33 6.96 -1.12
CA GLN A 119 15.18 7.68 -0.57
C GLN A 119 14.39 8.41 -1.65
N ALA A 120 15.08 9.07 -2.58
CA ALA A 120 14.44 9.77 -3.69
C ALA A 120 13.58 8.83 -4.54
N ALA A 121 14.08 7.63 -4.84
CA ALA A 121 13.33 6.63 -5.60
C ALA A 121 12.07 6.15 -4.84
N LEU A 122 12.15 5.96 -3.52
CA LEU A 122 10.98 5.63 -2.70
C LEU A 122 9.94 6.77 -2.70
N VAL A 123 10.39 8.01 -2.58
CA VAL A 123 9.52 9.21 -2.62
C VAL A 123 8.84 9.33 -3.97
N ASP A 124 9.57 9.22 -5.07
CA ASP A 124 9.03 9.33 -6.43
C ASP A 124 8.01 8.22 -6.71
N TYR A 125 8.31 6.98 -6.28
CA TYR A 125 7.36 5.88 -6.42
C TYR A 125 6.10 6.08 -5.58
N ALA A 126 6.25 6.53 -4.32
CA ALA A 126 5.13 6.83 -3.45
C ALA A 126 4.24 7.92 -4.07
N ALA A 127 4.81 9.03 -4.52
CA ALA A 127 4.09 10.12 -5.15
C ALA A 127 3.30 9.65 -6.38
N ALA A 128 3.95 8.91 -7.29
CA ALA A 128 3.31 8.42 -8.52
C ALA A 128 2.13 7.48 -8.24
N VAL A 129 2.29 6.56 -7.28
CA VAL A 129 1.20 5.65 -6.89
C VAL A 129 0.08 6.38 -6.16
N VAL A 130 0.41 7.31 -5.26
CA VAL A 130 -0.60 8.08 -4.52
C VAL A 130 -1.40 8.97 -5.46
N GLU A 131 -0.75 9.65 -6.40
CA GLU A 131 -1.41 10.46 -7.43
C GLU A 131 -2.39 9.60 -8.25
N ARG A 132 -1.89 8.50 -8.83
CA ARG A 132 -2.72 7.61 -9.66
C ARG A 132 -3.89 7.01 -8.88
N THR A 133 -3.61 6.48 -7.69
CA THR A 133 -4.64 5.84 -6.85
C THR A 133 -5.68 6.85 -6.41
N THR A 134 -5.27 8.06 -5.99
CA THR A 134 -6.19 9.14 -5.59
C THR A 134 -7.07 9.56 -6.75
N GLY A 135 -6.48 9.73 -7.94
CA GLY A 135 -7.22 10.07 -9.17
C GLY A 135 -8.33 9.07 -9.45
N LEU A 136 -8.02 7.77 -9.40
CA LEU A 136 -8.99 6.70 -9.67
C LEU A 136 -10.04 6.56 -8.58
N LEU A 137 -9.64 6.63 -7.31
CA LEU A 137 -10.59 6.54 -6.21
C LEU A 137 -11.63 7.68 -6.25
N ASN A 138 -11.21 8.88 -6.63
CA ASN A 138 -12.10 10.04 -6.71
C ASN A 138 -13.13 9.95 -7.85
N THR A 139 -12.93 9.06 -8.82
CA THR A 139 -13.90 8.84 -9.91
C THR A 139 -14.88 7.70 -9.60
N LEU A 140 -14.62 6.88 -8.58
CA LEU A 140 -15.46 5.72 -8.28
C LEU A 140 -16.88 6.12 -7.86
N THR A 141 -17.84 5.47 -8.49
CA THR A 141 -19.26 5.55 -8.18
C THR A 141 -19.69 4.45 -7.21
N VAL A 142 -20.87 4.61 -6.61
CA VAL A 142 -21.50 3.57 -5.76
C VAL A 142 -21.77 2.28 -6.55
N GLU A 143 -22.05 2.38 -7.85
CA GLU A 143 -22.23 1.20 -8.71
C GLU A 143 -20.92 0.46 -8.91
N GLU A 144 -19.83 1.18 -9.22
CA GLU A 144 -18.50 0.60 -9.36
C GLU A 144 -17.96 -0.01 -8.05
N MET A 145 -18.39 0.49 -6.89
CA MET A 145 -18.08 -0.12 -5.59
C MET A 145 -18.58 -1.57 -5.46
N GLY A 146 -19.67 -1.92 -6.17
CA GLY A 146 -20.22 -3.27 -6.23
C GLY A 146 -19.68 -4.13 -7.38
N MET A 147 -18.77 -3.61 -8.22
CA MET A 147 -18.20 -4.39 -9.31
C MET A 147 -17.25 -5.46 -8.78
N VAL A 148 -17.40 -6.67 -9.33
CA VAL A 148 -16.51 -7.80 -9.06
C VAL A 148 -15.32 -7.76 -10.01
N ARG A 149 -14.13 -8.02 -9.45
CA ARG A 149 -12.86 -8.05 -10.18
C ARG A 149 -11.89 -9.02 -9.52
N LEU A 150 -10.79 -9.31 -10.21
CA LEU A 150 -9.66 -9.99 -9.57
C LEU A 150 -9.14 -9.13 -8.42
N SER A 151 -9.11 -9.75 -7.24
CA SER A 151 -8.72 -9.09 -6.02
C SER A 151 -7.19 -9.06 -5.90
N PRO A 152 -6.57 -7.92 -5.53
CA PRO A 152 -5.16 -7.87 -5.13
C PRO A 152 -4.88 -8.74 -3.90
N ARG A 153 -5.92 -9.17 -3.17
CA ARG A 153 -5.86 -10.14 -2.06
C ARG A 153 -6.00 -11.58 -2.55
N ASN A 154 -5.41 -11.90 -3.68
CA ASN A 154 -5.35 -13.25 -4.25
C ASN A 154 -4.43 -14.21 -3.46
N PHE A 155 -4.47 -14.14 -2.14
CA PHE A 155 -3.76 -15.01 -1.21
C PHE A 155 -4.47 -15.04 0.16
N ARG A 156 -4.15 -16.03 0.99
CA ARG A 156 -4.48 -16.05 2.42
C ARG A 156 -3.30 -16.50 3.24
N ILE A 157 -3.20 -16.05 4.48
CA ILE A 157 -2.22 -16.57 5.44
C ILE A 157 -2.83 -17.76 6.17
N ASN A 158 -2.15 -18.90 6.12
CA ASN A 158 -2.51 -20.12 6.85
C ASN A 158 -1.26 -20.64 7.60
N ASN A 159 -1.32 -20.71 8.93
CA ASN A 159 -0.20 -21.13 9.78
C ASN A 159 1.12 -20.40 9.47
N GLY A 160 1.06 -19.09 9.19
CA GLY A 160 2.23 -18.26 8.87
C GLY A 160 2.72 -18.38 7.42
N ALA A 161 2.17 -19.28 6.62
CA ALA A 161 2.48 -19.40 5.20
C ALA A 161 1.43 -18.69 4.34
N ALA A 162 1.88 -17.98 3.30
CA ALA A 162 0.98 -17.44 2.30
C ALA A 162 0.58 -18.53 1.29
N LEU A 163 -0.73 -18.75 1.15
CA LEU A 163 -1.31 -19.61 0.13
C LEU A 163 -1.90 -18.73 -0.97
N LEU A 164 -1.41 -18.90 -2.20
CA LEU A 164 -1.97 -18.26 -3.38
C LEU A 164 -3.41 -18.71 -3.61
N LEU A 165 -4.27 -17.75 -3.94
CA LEU A 165 -5.65 -17.94 -4.35
C LEU A 165 -5.79 -17.43 -5.79
N PRO A 166 -5.30 -18.18 -6.79
CA PRO A 166 -5.38 -17.75 -8.17
C PRO A 166 -6.85 -17.54 -8.55
N ASN A 167 -7.10 -16.48 -9.33
CA ASN A 167 -8.44 -16.08 -9.75
C ASN A 167 -9.40 -15.75 -8.59
N HIS A 168 -8.88 -15.35 -7.43
CA HIS A 168 -9.73 -14.85 -6.36
C HIS A 168 -10.36 -13.52 -6.77
N GLU A 169 -11.70 -13.51 -6.83
CA GLU A 169 -12.48 -12.33 -7.13
C GLU A 169 -13.12 -11.75 -5.87
N ALA A 170 -13.25 -10.43 -5.83
CA ALA A 170 -13.98 -9.71 -4.81
C ALA A 170 -14.62 -8.45 -5.41
N GLU A 171 -15.63 -7.92 -4.74
CA GLU A 171 -16.15 -6.58 -5.02
C GLU A 171 -15.08 -5.51 -4.69
N VAL A 172 -15.16 -4.35 -5.35
CA VAL A 172 -14.27 -3.20 -5.08
C VAL A 172 -14.36 -2.77 -3.62
N PHE A 173 -15.56 -2.66 -3.05
CA PHE A 173 -15.77 -2.14 -1.70
C PHE A 173 -15.04 -2.94 -0.58
N PRO A 174 -15.15 -4.29 -0.50
CA PRO A 174 -14.39 -5.10 0.44
C PRO A 174 -12.86 -4.94 0.30
N ASP A 175 -12.35 -4.77 -0.93
CA ASP A 175 -10.92 -4.58 -1.16
C ASP A 175 -10.43 -3.21 -0.71
N LEU A 176 -11.22 -2.15 -0.91
CA LEU A 176 -10.91 -0.81 -0.40
C LEU A 176 -11.01 -0.74 1.13
N THR A 177 -11.98 -1.45 1.71
CA THR A 177 -12.10 -1.58 3.17
C THR A 177 -10.87 -2.29 3.75
N PHE A 178 -10.38 -3.34 3.08
CA PHE A 178 -9.12 -3.96 3.44
C PHE A 178 -7.94 -2.99 3.29
N LEU A 179 -7.82 -2.26 2.17
CA LEU A 179 -6.73 -1.31 1.96
C LEU A 179 -6.68 -0.28 3.09
N LEU A 180 -7.83 0.26 3.49
CA LEU A 180 -7.92 1.19 4.62
C LEU A 180 -7.47 0.54 5.94
N ALA A 181 -8.02 -0.63 6.29
CA ALA A 181 -7.69 -1.29 7.55
C ALA A 181 -6.21 -1.71 7.63
N HIS A 182 -5.71 -2.28 6.53
CA HIS A 182 -4.33 -2.71 6.36
C HIS A 182 -3.36 -1.52 6.42
N GLY A 183 -3.62 -0.48 5.63
CA GLY A 183 -2.82 0.73 5.63
C GLY A 183 -2.86 1.46 6.98
N SER A 184 -4.01 1.52 7.67
CA SER A 184 -4.13 2.13 9.00
C SER A 184 -3.26 1.41 10.04
N ARG A 185 -3.19 0.07 9.98
CA ARG A 185 -2.30 -0.71 10.84
C ARG A 185 -0.84 -0.32 10.60
N HIS A 186 -0.41 -0.24 9.34
CA HIS A 186 0.97 0.12 9.00
C HIS A 186 1.29 1.58 9.33
N LEU A 187 0.36 2.51 9.13
CA LEU A 187 0.51 3.89 9.58
C LEU A 187 0.69 3.97 11.09
N GLY A 188 -0.07 3.19 11.88
CA GLY A 188 0.13 3.10 13.32
C GLY A 188 1.53 2.60 13.70
N MET A 189 2.08 1.63 12.96
CA MET A 189 3.46 1.17 13.16
C MET A 189 4.47 2.27 12.81
N ILE A 190 4.27 2.98 11.70
CA ILE A 190 5.11 4.12 11.31
C ILE A 190 5.10 5.20 12.40
N GLU A 191 3.93 5.58 12.91
CA GLU A 191 3.82 6.61 13.95
C GLU A 191 4.49 6.18 15.26
N ALA A 192 4.40 4.90 15.64
CA ALA A 192 5.10 4.37 16.80
C ALA A 192 6.64 4.47 16.63
N LEU A 193 7.15 4.11 15.45
CA LEU A 193 8.59 4.23 15.14
C LEU A 193 9.04 5.69 15.09
N ARG A 194 8.22 6.59 14.54
CA ARG A 194 8.45 8.05 14.57
C ARG A 194 8.52 8.58 15.99
N GLY A 195 7.66 8.08 16.88
CA GLY A 195 7.72 8.40 18.32
C GLY A 195 9.04 7.99 18.98
N LEU A 196 9.58 6.81 18.63
CA LEU A 196 10.90 6.37 19.09
C LEU A 196 12.05 7.26 18.57
N LEU A 197 11.86 7.86 17.40
CA LEU A 197 12.75 8.88 16.82
C LEU A 197 12.50 10.29 17.38
N GLN A 198 11.68 10.43 18.42
CA GLN A 198 11.33 11.73 19.03
C GLN A 198 10.66 12.71 18.04
N ARG A 199 9.94 12.18 17.03
CA ARG A 199 9.17 12.98 16.09
C ARG A 199 7.71 13.12 16.55
N ALA A 200 7.08 14.24 16.18
CA ALA A 200 5.67 14.48 16.45
C ALA A 200 4.79 13.56 15.60
N GLY A 201 3.67 13.09 16.19
CA GLY A 201 2.67 12.30 15.46
C GLY A 201 2.09 13.10 14.29
N SER A 202 1.88 12.45 13.14
CA SER A 202 1.39 13.13 11.93
C SER A 202 0.01 12.66 11.48
N ALA A 203 -0.48 11.55 12.02
CA ALA A 203 -1.84 11.08 11.85
C ALA A 203 -2.77 11.77 12.86
N SER A 204 -3.74 12.54 12.35
CA SER A 204 -4.92 12.99 13.09
C SER A 204 -6.11 12.13 12.67
N ILE A 205 -6.81 11.54 13.65
CA ILE A 205 -8.03 10.73 13.44
C ILE A 205 -9.24 11.62 13.17
#